data_AF-A0A2N1PNT0-F1
#
_entry.id   AF-A0A2N1PNT0-F1
#
_cell.length_a   1.000
_cell.length_b   1.000
_cell.length_c   1.000
_cell.angle_alpha   90.00
_cell.angle_beta   90.00
_cell.angle_gamma   90.00
#
_symmetry.space_group_name_H-M   'P 1'
#
loop_
_entity.id
_entity.type
_entity.pdbx_description
1 polymer ?
#
loop_
_entity_poly.entity_id
_entity_poly.type
_entity_poly.pdbx_seq_one_letter_code
_entity_poly.pdbx_strand_id
1 'polypeptide(L)'
;ANKLSDYVKENIGFSVIIKEEVKETGILEFRKKLDLEPFVKSTDYITKEKAAENLVPVSLELGGKNPCVVAADARLDFAAKRIAWGKFINSGQTCVSPDYLLVDKKVKDKLDENHYGLEKVKERIIEYLAVKIMTKRNPQTILCLAGPPGVGKTSLAISIAEALNRKFVKQSLGGVRDESEIRGHRRTYIGAMPGRIIKGMKDAKTVNPVFLLDEIDKMSSDYKGDPASAMLEVLDPEQNAKFSDHYLEEPYDLSQVLFITTANYLENVPAPLRDRMEIVELSSYTEQEKFQIARRHLLKKQLKAHGMKEAQFSITDDAIYFIIQRYTREAGVRELNRFIGALIRKSIKEILLTKVEAVHISVDNIESYIGKARFTHNLADEKEQIGVATGLAYTAFGGDTLPVEVTYYKGNGKLVLTGKLGDVMKESAQTALSFVKSKAKAFEINEDLFNQNDFHVHVPEGA
;
A
#
# COMPACT_ATOMS: atom_id res chain seq x y z
N ALA A 1 42.12 -16.36 -2.16
CA ALA A 1 40.67 -16.61 -2.17
C ALA A 1 39.99 -16.07 -0.90
N ASN A 2 40.28 -16.60 0.29
CA ASN A 2 39.60 -16.16 1.52
C ASN A 2 40.02 -14.75 2.01
N LYS A 3 41.31 -14.36 1.92
CA LYS A 3 41.76 -13.00 2.28
C LYS A 3 41.22 -11.87 1.38
N LEU A 4 40.82 -12.17 0.14
CA LEU A 4 40.23 -11.19 -0.78
C LEU A 4 38.72 -11.02 -0.52
N SER A 5 38.06 -12.09 -0.05
CA SER A 5 36.65 -12.07 0.39
C SER A 5 36.45 -11.21 1.64
N ASP A 6 37.39 -11.25 2.59
CA ASP A 6 37.25 -10.54 3.86
C ASP A 6 37.57 -9.04 3.71
N TYR A 7 38.54 -8.68 2.85
CA TYR A 7 38.84 -7.28 2.50
C TYR A 7 37.69 -6.57 1.76
N VAL A 8 36.95 -7.31 0.92
CA VAL A 8 35.76 -6.79 0.19
C VAL A 8 34.55 -6.62 1.11
N LYS A 9 34.41 -7.45 2.15
CA LYS A 9 33.35 -7.31 3.17
C LYS A 9 33.58 -6.12 4.11
N GLU A 10 34.83 -5.80 4.43
CA GLU A 10 35.18 -4.73 5.37
C GLU A 10 35.23 -3.32 4.75
N ASN A 11 35.42 -3.18 3.43
CA ASN A 11 35.73 -1.87 2.82
C ASN A 11 34.78 -1.37 1.72
N ILE A 12 33.73 -2.12 1.35
CA ILE A 12 32.88 -1.75 0.22
C ILE A 12 31.39 -1.78 0.62
N GLY A 13 30.97 -0.71 1.28
CA GLY A 13 29.56 -0.34 1.33
C GLY A 13 29.15 0.27 0.00
N PHE A 14 28.15 -0.30 -0.66
CA PHE A 14 27.44 0.43 -1.71
C PHE A 14 25.96 0.51 -1.42
N SER A 15 25.60 1.75 -1.10
CA SER A 15 24.30 2.38 -1.21
C SER A 15 23.83 2.33 -2.66
N VAL A 16 22.61 1.87 -2.85
CA VAL A 16 21.83 2.07 -4.06
C VAL A 16 21.63 3.58 -4.22
N ILE A 17 22.28 4.19 -5.21
CA ILE A 17 21.97 5.57 -5.62
C ILE A 17 21.10 5.48 -6.87
N ILE A 18 19.80 5.61 -6.63
CA ILE A 18 18.82 5.95 -7.65
C ILE A 18 19.15 7.37 -8.11
N LYS A 19 19.58 7.54 -9.37
CA LYS A 19 19.34 8.80 -10.07
C LYS A 19 18.21 8.59 -11.07
N GLU A 20 17.37 9.62 -11.12
CA GLU A 20 16.03 9.70 -11.67
C GLU A 20 15.88 9.19 -13.10
N GLU A 21 14.66 8.73 -13.40
CA GLU A 21 14.09 8.33 -14.69
C GLU A 21 15.03 8.35 -15.91
N VAL A 22 15.51 7.17 -16.31
CA VAL A 22 15.94 6.99 -17.70
C VAL A 22 14.70 6.61 -18.51
N LYS A 23 14.10 7.60 -19.17
CA LYS A 23 13.01 7.37 -20.13
C LYS A 23 13.54 6.55 -21.31
N GLU A 24 12.75 5.59 -21.80
CA GLU A 24 13.08 4.71 -22.93
C GLU A 24 13.48 5.49 -24.19
N THR A 25 12.89 6.68 -24.38
CA THR A 25 13.26 7.66 -25.40
C THR A 25 14.69 8.18 -25.26
N GLY A 26 15.18 8.39 -24.04
CA GLY A 26 16.55 8.84 -23.77
C GLY A 26 17.61 7.79 -24.14
N ILE A 27 17.28 6.50 -24.02
CA ILE A 27 18.16 5.40 -24.45
C ILE A 27 18.25 5.37 -25.98
N LEU A 28 17.13 5.54 -26.69
CA LEU A 28 17.08 5.58 -28.15
C LEU A 28 17.73 6.84 -28.74
N GLU A 29 17.56 8.00 -28.09
CA GLU A 29 18.25 9.25 -28.46
C GLU A 29 19.75 9.18 -28.24
N PHE A 30 20.18 8.60 -27.11
CA PHE A 30 21.60 8.39 -26.83
C PHE A 30 22.24 7.44 -27.86
N ARG A 31 21.52 6.38 -28.24
CA ARG A 31 21.95 5.44 -29.29
C ARG A 31 22.10 6.13 -30.65
N LYS A 32 21.15 6.98 -31.04
CA LYS A 32 21.23 7.80 -32.28
C LYS A 32 22.36 8.83 -32.24
N LYS A 33 22.63 9.44 -31.09
CA LYS A 33 23.74 10.38 -30.91
C LYS A 33 25.10 9.71 -31.05
N LEU A 34 25.24 8.50 -30.51
CA LEU A 34 26.46 7.70 -30.62
C LEU A 34 26.78 7.27 -32.08
N ASP A 35 25.76 7.13 -32.93
CA ASP A 35 25.94 6.82 -34.35
C ASP A 35 26.36 8.04 -35.20
N LEU A 36 26.19 9.27 -34.70
CA LEU A 36 26.32 10.50 -35.49
C LEU A 36 27.50 11.41 -35.09
N GLU A 37 28.00 11.38 -33.86
CA GLU A 37 29.04 12.31 -33.39
C GLU A 37 30.26 11.59 -32.77
N PRO A 38 31.47 11.76 -33.33
CA PRO A 38 32.67 11.17 -32.76
C PRO A 38 33.14 11.97 -31.54
N PHE A 39 33.08 11.35 -30.37
CA PHE A 39 33.75 11.83 -29.17
C PHE A 39 35.04 11.05 -28.96
N VAL A 40 36.17 11.72 -29.19
CA VAL A 40 37.51 11.22 -28.84
C VAL A 40 38.14 12.19 -27.85
N LYS A 41 38.72 11.66 -26.78
CA LYS A 41 39.90 12.29 -26.18
C LYS A 41 41.06 11.31 -26.25
N SER A 42 42.06 11.75 -27.00
CA SER A 42 43.12 10.99 -27.64
C SER A 42 44.40 10.92 -26.83
N THR A 43 45.18 9.91 -27.17
CA THR A 43 46.49 10.07 -27.82
C THR A 43 46.43 9.10 -29.01
N ASP A 44 46.15 9.41 -30.28
CA ASP A 44 46.17 10.59 -31.14
C ASP A 44 44.93 10.57 -32.07
N TYR A 45 44.60 11.71 -32.69
CA TYR A 45 43.43 11.83 -33.57
C TYR A 45 43.71 11.33 -35.00
N ILE A 46 43.20 10.14 -35.33
CA ILE A 46 43.08 9.67 -36.72
C ILE A 46 41.58 9.58 -37.06
N THR A 47 41.14 10.30 -38.10
CA THR A 47 39.74 10.21 -38.58
C THR A 47 39.47 8.82 -39.17
N LYS A 48 38.22 8.37 -39.11
CA LYS A 48 37.79 7.06 -39.63
C LYS A 48 38.19 6.86 -41.10
N GLU A 49 38.17 7.92 -41.92
CA GLU A 49 38.64 7.86 -43.31
C GLU A 49 40.15 7.57 -43.41
N LYS A 50 41.00 8.23 -42.61
CA LYS A 50 42.45 8.03 -42.64
C LYS A 50 42.90 6.65 -42.13
N ALA A 51 42.17 6.09 -41.17
CA ALA A 51 42.41 4.74 -40.66
C ALA A 51 42.04 3.68 -41.72
N ALA A 52 40.97 3.92 -42.49
CA ALA A 52 40.54 3.05 -43.58
C ALA A 52 41.52 3.05 -44.76
N GLU A 53 42.05 4.21 -45.16
CA GLU A 53 43.05 4.32 -46.25
C GLU A 53 44.32 3.51 -45.98
N ASN A 54 44.75 3.45 -44.72
CA ASN A 54 46.00 2.80 -44.32
C ASN A 54 45.79 1.41 -43.69
N LEU A 55 44.55 0.91 -43.68
CA LEU A 55 44.15 -0.34 -43.01
C LEU A 55 44.62 -0.43 -41.54
N VAL A 56 44.67 0.72 -40.86
CA VAL A 56 45.10 0.81 -39.46
C VAL A 56 43.91 0.45 -38.57
N PRO A 57 44.00 -0.59 -37.72
CA PRO A 57 42.94 -0.93 -36.77
C PRO A 57 42.77 0.20 -35.75
N VAL A 58 41.55 0.71 -35.58
CA VAL A 58 41.21 1.73 -34.56
C VAL A 58 40.20 1.17 -33.56
N SER A 59 40.48 1.35 -32.26
CA SER A 59 39.56 1.05 -31.15
C SER A 59 39.01 2.37 -30.59
N LEU A 60 37.69 2.46 -30.42
CA LEU A 60 37.00 3.63 -29.86
C LEU A 60 36.71 3.39 -28.38
N GLU A 61 37.40 4.12 -27.50
CA GLU A 61 37.23 4.01 -26.04
C GLU A 61 36.36 5.16 -25.50
N LEU A 62 35.15 4.85 -25.03
CA LEU A 62 34.28 5.78 -24.30
C LEU A 62 34.62 5.68 -22.81
N GLY A 63 35.64 6.43 -22.37
CA GLY A 63 36.04 6.42 -20.97
C GLY A 63 34.99 7.01 -20.02
N GLY A 64 34.78 6.35 -18.87
CA GLY A 64 34.60 7.09 -17.61
C GLY A 64 33.56 6.60 -16.61
N LYS A 65 32.60 5.73 -16.98
CA LYS A 65 31.59 5.14 -16.08
C LYS A 65 30.70 4.18 -16.88
N ASN A 66 30.91 2.87 -16.78
CA ASN A 66 30.11 1.92 -17.57
C ASN A 66 28.86 1.44 -16.80
N PRO A 67 27.65 1.85 -17.19
CA PRO A 67 26.42 1.28 -16.64
C PRO A 67 26.24 -0.16 -17.14
N CYS A 68 25.88 -1.08 -16.24
CA CYS A 68 25.36 -2.38 -16.63
C CYS A 68 23.87 -2.46 -16.33
N VAL A 69 23.06 -2.84 -17.32
CA VAL A 69 21.60 -2.97 -17.19
C VAL A 69 21.22 -4.46 -17.18
N VAL A 70 20.47 -4.89 -16.17
CA VAL A 70 19.95 -6.26 -16.06
C VAL A 70 18.43 -6.21 -16.16
N ALA A 71 17.89 -6.69 -17.27
CA ALA A 71 16.46 -6.72 -17.58
C ALA A 71 15.69 -7.77 -16.75
N ALA A 72 14.37 -7.58 -16.62
CA ALA A 72 13.45 -8.43 -15.83
C ALA A 72 13.44 -9.93 -16.17
N ASP A 73 13.85 -10.29 -17.38
CA ASP A 73 13.88 -11.65 -17.93
C ASP A 73 15.30 -12.25 -17.96
N ALA A 74 16.30 -11.49 -17.52
CA ALA A 74 17.68 -11.93 -17.51
C ALA A 74 17.88 -13.07 -16.51
N ARG A 75 18.64 -14.09 -16.92
CA ARG A 75 19.13 -15.13 -16.02
C ARG A 75 20.16 -14.55 -15.06
N LEU A 76 19.73 -14.21 -13.85
CA LEU A 76 20.52 -13.50 -12.84
C LEU A 76 21.87 -14.17 -12.54
N ASP A 77 21.92 -15.51 -12.49
CA ASP A 77 23.17 -16.26 -12.23
C ASP A 77 24.21 -16.05 -13.34
N PHE A 78 23.73 -15.91 -14.58
CA PHE A 78 24.57 -15.71 -15.75
C PHE A 78 24.96 -14.23 -15.89
N ALA A 79 24.02 -13.32 -15.65
CA ALA A 79 24.26 -11.89 -15.60
C ALA A 79 25.31 -11.55 -14.54
N ALA A 80 25.15 -12.05 -13.30
CA ALA A 80 26.10 -11.81 -12.21
C ALA A 80 27.51 -12.31 -12.54
N LYS A 81 27.65 -13.51 -13.11
CA LYS A 81 28.95 -14.05 -13.54
C LYS A 81 29.61 -13.19 -14.62
N ARG A 82 28.83 -12.71 -15.60
CA ARG A 82 29.34 -11.86 -16.67
C ARG A 82 29.70 -10.45 -16.20
N ILE A 83 28.91 -9.88 -15.29
CA ILE A 83 29.19 -8.58 -14.67
C ILE A 83 30.45 -8.65 -13.82
N ALA A 84 30.60 -9.69 -12.99
CA ALA A 84 31.81 -9.90 -12.22
C ALA A 84 33.03 -10.10 -13.12
N TRP A 85 32.91 -10.94 -14.15
CA TRP A 85 33.98 -11.10 -15.14
C TRP A 85 34.33 -9.77 -15.82
N GLY A 86 33.34 -8.99 -16.24
CA GLY A 86 33.54 -7.66 -16.83
C GLY A 86 34.15 -6.64 -15.85
N LYS A 87 33.85 -6.72 -14.56
CA LYS A 87 34.43 -5.85 -13.52
C LYS A 87 35.90 -6.17 -13.31
N PHE A 88 36.23 -7.46 -13.27
CA PHE A 88 37.56 -7.95 -12.89
C PHE A 88 38.45 -8.31 -14.09
N ILE A 89 37.97 -8.13 -15.32
CA ILE A 89 38.81 -8.29 -16.50
C ILE A 89 39.97 -7.29 -16.44
N ASN A 90 41.19 -7.80 -16.59
CA ASN A 90 42.42 -7.03 -16.41
C ASN A 90 42.46 -6.28 -15.06
N SER A 91 42.07 -6.94 -13.98
CA SER A 91 42.02 -6.36 -12.61
C SER A 91 41.16 -5.10 -12.49
N GLY A 92 40.16 -4.93 -13.37
CA GLY A 92 39.29 -3.76 -13.39
C GLY A 92 39.94 -2.49 -13.93
N GLN A 93 41.14 -2.60 -14.50
CA GLN A 93 41.83 -1.49 -15.19
C GLN A 93 41.39 -1.34 -16.66
N THR A 94 40.38 -2.10 -17.08
CA THR A 94 39.77 -1.94 -18.40
C THR A 94 38.76 -0.80 -18.35
N CYS A 95 38.85 0.11 -19.30
CA CYS A 95 37.95 1.25 -19.49
C CYS A 95 36.46 0.87 -19.71
N VAL A 96 36.14 -0.41 -19.98
CA VAL A 96 34.77 -0.96 -20.08
C VAL A 96 34.29 -1.67 -18.79
N SER A 97 35.06 -1.62 -17.70
CA SER A 97 34.70 -2.23 -16.42
C SER A 97 33.37 -1.64 -15.90
N PRO A 98 32.34 -2.46 -15.56
CA PRO A 98 31.07 -1.97 -15.02
C PRO A 98 31.25 -1.22 -13.69
N ASP A 99 30.76 0.01 -13.57
CA ASP A 99 30.93 0.81 -12.36
C ASP A 99 29.68 0.90 -11.49
N TYR A 100 28.50 0.76 -12.10
CA TYR A 100 27.23 0.70 -11.37
C TYR A 100 26.21 -0.14 -12.14
N LEU A 101 25.33 -0.77 -11.38
CA LEU A 101 24.36 -1.76 -11.85
C LEU A 101 22.95 -1.18 -11.78
N LEU A 102 22.25 -1.17 -12.92
CA LEU A 102 20.84 -0.84 -13.03
C LEU A 102 20.06 -2.14 -13.16
N VAL A 103 19.41 -2.55 -12.07
CA VAL A 103 18.57 -3.75 -12.04
C VAL A 103 17.12 -3.35 -12.24
N ASP A 104 16.42 -4.11 -13.08
CA ASP A 104 15.02 -3.91 -13.40
C ASP A 104 14.11 -3.80 -12.15
N LYS A 105 13.25 -2.78 -12.19
CA LYS A 105 12.33 -2.33 -11.14
C LYS A 105 11.01 -3.10 -11.13
N LYS A 106 10.97 -4.30 -11.71
CA LYS A 106 9.78 -5.16 -11.89
C LYS A 106 8.75 -5.12 -10.75
N VAL A 107 9.22 -5.13 -9.50
CA VAL A 107 8.36 -5.05 -8.33
C VAL A 107 7.70 -3.68 -8.20
N LYS A 108 8.46 -2.58 -8.34
CA LYS A 108 7.92 -1.23 -8.31
C LYS A 108 6.94 -1.01 -9.46
N ASP A 109 7.31 -1.37 -10.68
CA ASP A 109 6.47 -1.08 -11.86
C ASP A 109 5.13 -1.84 -11.78
N LYS A 110 5.15 -3.09 -11.29
CA LYS A 110 3.92 -3.85 -11.07
C LYS A 110 3.07 -3.28 -9.93
N LEU A 111 3.69 -2.80 -8.87
CA LEU A 111 2.98 -2.09 -7.79
C LEU A 111 2.40 -0.75 -8.29
N ASP A 112 3.11 -0.01 -9.13
CA ASP A 112 2.66 1.25 -9.72
C ASP A 112 1.53 1.04 -10.75
N GLU A 113 1.57 -0.06 -11.50
CA GLU A 113 0.50 -0.45 -12.43
C GLU A 113 -0.81 -0.80 -11.71
N ASN A 114 -0.72 -1.51 -10.59
CA ASN A 114 -1.89 -2.03 -9.88
C ASN A 114 -2.42 -1.07 -8.79
N HIS A 115 -1.61 -0.13 -8.31
CA HIS A 115 -1.95 0.76 -7.20
C HIS A 115 -1.58 2.22 -7.50
N TYR A 116 -2.57 3.10 -7.43
CA TYR A 116 -2.34 4.54 -7.48
C TYR A 116 -1.85 5.06 -6.11
N GLY A 117 -0.86 5.97 -6.14
CA GLY A 117 -0.30 6.59 -4.94
C GLY A 117 0.51 5.61 -4.09
N LEU A 118 0.41 5.73 -2.76
CA LEU A 118 1.08 4.86 -1.79
C LEU A 118 2.62 4.81 -1.92
N GLU A 119 3.26 5.90 -2.36
CA GLU A 119 4.70 5.93 -2.65
C GLU A 119 5.56 5.43 -1.47
N LYS A 120 5.32 5.97 -0.27
CA LYS A 120 6.03 5.57 0.96
C LYS A 120 5.83 4.08 1.30
N VAL A 121 4.61 3.58 1.10
CA VAL A 121 4.26 2.17 1.37
C VAL A 121 4.96 1.25 0.38
N LYS A 122 4.94 1.60 -0.92
CA LYS A 122 5.61 0.85 -1.98
C LYS A 122 7.13 0.83 -1.77
N GLU A 123 7.72 1.96 -1.41
CA GLU A 123 9.15 2.07 -1.11
C GLU A 123 9.55 1.13 0.04
N ARG A 124 8.80 1.16 1.16
CA ARG A 124 9.06 0.28 2.30
C ARG A 124 8.88 -1.21 1.98
N ILE A 125 7.91 -1.55 1.13
CA ILE A 125 7.75 -2.93 0.62
C ILE A 125 8.96 -3.33 -0.22
N ILE A 126 9.48 -2.43 -1.06
CA ILE A 126 10.67 -2.69 -1.88
C ILE A 126 11.89 -2.87 -0.98
N GLU A 127 12.10 -2.04 0.04
CA GLU A 127 13.17 -2.18 1.02
C GLU A 127 13.11 -3.55 1.72
N TYR A 128 11.93 -3.95 2.20
CA TYR A 128 11.70 -5.25 2.81
C TYR A 128 12.05 -6.41 1.86
N LEU A 129 11.62 -6.31 0.59
CA LEU A 129 11.91 -7.34 -0.41
C LEU A 129 13.36 -7.31 -0.91
N ALA A 130 14.06 -6.19 -0.83
CA ALA A 130 15.46 -6.07 -1.22
C ALA A 130 16.35 -6.98 -0.37
N VAL A 131 16.07 -7.09 0.94
CA VAL A 131 16.76 -8.03 1.85
C VAL A 131 16.62 -9.46 1.35
N LYS A 132 15.43 -9.85 0.89
CA LYS A 132 15.17 -11.18 0.33
C LYS A 132 15.92 -11.43 -0.97
N ILE A 133 15.95 -10.44 -1.87
CA ILE A 133 16.66 -10.53 -3.15
C ILE A 133 18.16 -10.69 -2.90
N MET A 134 18.72 -9.94 -1.96
CA MET A 134 20.14 -9.97 -1.62
C MET A 134 20.56 -11.28 -0.93
N THR A 135 19.82 -11.69 0.10
CA THR A 135 20.19 -12.84 0.94
C THR A 135 19.69 -14.18 0.43
N LYS A 136 18.75 -14.18 -0.54
CA LYS A 136 17.96 -15.33 -1.00
C LYS A 136 17.16 -16.04 0.11
N ARG A 137 17.11 -15.47 1.32
CA ARG A 137 16.36 -15.97 2.47
C ARG A 137 15.19 -15.04 2.73
N ASN A 138 14.15 -15.55 3.40
CA ASN A 138 13.10 -14.65 3.88
C ASN A 138 13.68 -13.67 4.92
N PRO A 139 13.22 -12.42 4.95
CA PRO A 139 13.54 -11.51 6.05
C PRO A 139 13.10 -12.12 7.38
N GLN A 140 13.79 -11.74 8.47
CA GLN A 140 13.45 -12.26 9.79
C GLN A 140 12.11 -11.73 10.31
N THR A 141 11.77 -10.50 9.93
CA THR A 141 10.51 -9.85 10.30
C THR A 141 9.40 -10.22 9.33
N ILE A 142 8.16 -10.26 9.82
CA ILE A 142 6.97 -10.58 9.03
C ILE A 142 6.36 -9.28 8.52
N LEU A 143 6.16 -9.14 7.21
CA LEU A 143 5.51 -7.94 6.65
C LEU A 143 4.03 -7.90 7.06
N CYS A 144 3.64 -6.87 7.81
CA CYS A 144 2.26 -6.61 8.21
C CYS A 144 1.72 -5.36 7.53
N LEU A 145 0.68 -5.52 6.70
CA LEU A 145 -0.04 -4.40 6.09
C LEU A 145 -1.19 -3.99 7.02
N ALA A 146 -1.08 -2.83 7.64
CA ALA A 146 -2.06 -2.33 8.60
C ALA A 146 -2.82 -1.12 8.06
N GLY A 147 -4.08 -0.93 8.48
CA GLY A 147 -4.83 0.28 8.16
C GLY A 147 -6.32 0.04 7.98
N PRO A 148 -7.13 1.05 7.66
CA PRO A 148 -8.58 0.92 7.55
C PRO A 148 -9.04 -0.13 6.51
N PRO A 149 -10.28 -0.63 6.57
CA PRO A 149 -10.81 -1.51 5.55
C PRO A 149 -10.93 -0.78 4.20
N GLY A 150 -10.62 -1.48 3.11
CA GLY A 150 -10.79 -0.94 1.75
C GLY A 150 -9.62 -0.12 1.19
N VAL A 151 -8.51 0.03 1.92
CA VAL A 151 -7.28 0.73 1.48
C VAL A 151 -6.34 -0.14 0.61
N GLY A 152 -6.83 -1.26 0.06
CA GLY A 152 -6.05 -2.05 -0.88
C GLY A 152 -5.01 -3.03 -0.31
N LYS A 153 -5.01 -3.31 1.00
CA LYS A 153 -4.09 -4.28 1.65
C LYS A 153 -3.96 -5.62 0.92
N THR A 154 -5.09 -6.31 0.70
CA THR A 154 -5.12 -7.60 -0.02
C THR A 154 -4.62 -7.44 -1.46
N SER A 155 -4.98 -6.35 -2.14
CA SER A 155 -4.55 -6.14 -3.53
C SER A 155 -3.05 -5.87 -3.66
N LEU A 156 -2.44 -5.22 -2.67
CA LEU A 156 -0.98 -5.04 -2.62
C LEU A 156 -0.27 -6.37 -2.45
N ALA A 157 -0.75 -7.23 -1.54
CA ALA A 157 -0.19 -8.57 -1.36
C ALA A 157 -0.26 -9.41 -2.65
N ILE A 158 -1.37 -9.31 -3.40
CA ILE A 158 -1.49 -9.95 -4.73
C ILE A 158 -0.46 -9.38 -5.69
N SER A 159 -0.27 -8.05 -5.71
CA SER A 159 0.69 -7.39 -6.62
C SER A 159 2.14 -7.73 -6.28
N ILE A 160 2.46 -7.91 -4.99
CA ILE A 160 3.75 -8.46 -4.55
C ILE A 160 3.94 -9.88 -5.08
N ALA A 161 2.92 -10.74 -5.00
CA ALA A 161 2.99 -12.10 -5.51
C ALA A 161 3.17 -12.14 -7.04
N GLU A 162 2.43 -11.31 -7.79
CA GLU A 162 2.57 -11.15 -9.24
C GLU A 162 3.97 -10.63 -9.61
N ALA A 163 4.47 -9.62 -8.91
CA ALA A 163 5.80 -9.05 -9.11
C ALA A 163 6.92 -10.08 -8.88
N LEU A 164 6.78 -10.91 -7.84
CA LEU A 164 7.71 -11.99 -7.53
C LEU A 164 7.50 -13.24 -8.39
N ASN A 165 6.49 -13.26 -9.25
CA ASN A 165 6.06 -14.41 -10.04
C ASN A 165 5.84 -15.68 -9.19
N ARG A 166 5.18 -15.51 -8.04
CA ARG A 166 4.86 -16.59 -7.09
C ARG A 166 3.36 -16.82 -7.05
N LYS A 167 2.96 -18.06 -6.74
CA LYS A 167 1.55 -18.36 -6.50
C LYS A 167 1.07 -17.64 -5.24
N PHE A 168 -0.12 -17.08 -5.31
CA PHE A 168 -0.76 -16.38 -4.21
C PHE A 168 -1.77 -17.29 -3.53
N VAL A 169 -1.70 -17.39 -2.21
CA VAL A 169 -2.66 -18.09 -1.36
C VAL A 169 -3.18 -17.11 -0.33
N LYS A 170 -4.50 -17.04 -0.17
CA LYS A 170 -5.14 -16.25 0.88
C LYS A 170 -5.74 -17.19 1.92
N GLN A 171 -5.40 -16.96 3.19
CA GLN A 171 -6.04 -17.60 4.33
C GLN A 171 -6.59 -16.51 5.25
N SER A 172 -7.88 -16.60 5.56
CA SER A 172 -8.51 -15.69 6.53
C SER A 172 -8.26 -16.24 7.93
N LEU A 173 -7.80 -15.40 8.85
CA LEU A 173 -7.65 -15.74 10.28
C LEU A 173 -8.77 -15.14 11.14
N GLY A 174 -9.65 -14.33 10.54
CA GLY A 174 -10.80 -13.76 11.23
C GLY A 174 -11.71 -14.83 11.81
N GLY A 175 -11.92 -14.75 13.13
CA GLY A 175 -12.77 -15.68 13.87
C GLY A 175 -12.13 -17.04 14.19
N VAL A 176 -10.83 -17.22 13.91
CA VAL A 176 -10.09 -18.40 14.39
C VAL A 176 -9.98 -18.34 15.91
N ARG A 177 -10.36 -19.44 16.55
CA ARG A 177 -10.36 -19.58 18.02
C ARG A 177 -9.54 -20.75 18.55
N ASP A 178 -9.20 -21.68 17.66
CA ASP A 178 -8.52 -22.92 18.02
C ASP A 178 -7.26 -23.10 17.16
N GLU A 179 -6.18 -23.54 17.80
CA GLU A 179 -4.93 -23.93 17.17
C GLU A 179 -5.13 -25.06 16.14
N SER A 180 -6.12 -25.93 16.35
CA SER A 180 -6.43 -27.03 15.43
C SER A 180 -6.84 -26.53 14.03
N GLU A 181 -7.30 -25.28 13.90
CA GLU A 181 -7.56 -24.69 12.59
C GLU A 181 -6.28 -24.35 11.82
N ILE A 182 -5.18 -24.09 12.53
CA ILE A 182 -3.87 -23.76 11.95
C ILE A 182 -3.05 -25.04 11.71
N ARG A 183 -2.96 -25.93 12.72
CA ARG A 183 -2.17 -27.17 12.71
C ARG A 183 -2.93 -28.44 12.33
N GLY A 184 -4.24 -28.36 12.13
CA GLY A 184 -5.07 -29.52 11.82
C GLY A 184 -5.39 -30.40 13.03
N HIS A 185 -6.12 -31.47 12.75
CA HIS A 185 -6.48 -32.49 13.74
C HIS A 185 -5.60 -33.73 13.60
N ARG A 186 -5.37 -34.42 14.72
CA ARG A 186 -4.70 -35.72 14.70
C ARG A 186 -5.45 -36.69 13.78
N ARG A 187 -4.69 -37.44 12.98
CA ARG A 187 -5.24 -38.35 11.97
C ARG A 187 -6.16 -39.44 12.55
N THR A 188 -6.04 -39.72 13.84
CA THR A 188 -6.85 -40.69 14.58
C THR A 188 -8.30 -40.25 14.82
N TYR A 189 -8.64 -38.97 14.62
CA TYR A 189 -10.00 -38.48 14.80
C TYR A 189 -10.89 -38.70 13.57
N ILE A 190 -12.15 -39.07 13.81
CA ILE A 190 -13.15 -39.19 12.75
C ILE A 190 -13.40 -37.80 12.15
N GLY A 191 -13.18 -37.66 10.84
CA GLY A 191 -13.29 -36.37 10.15
C GLY A 191 -12.06 -35.48 10.29
N ALA A 192 -10.91 -36.00 10.72
CA ALA A 192 -9.67 -35.23 10.81
C ALA A 192 -9.31 -34.60 9.46
N MET A 193 -8.97 -33.32 9.51
CA MET A 193 -8.53 -32.53 8.36
C MET A 193 -7.19 -31.86 8.68
N PRO A 194 -6.33 -31.66 7.66
CA PRO A 194 -5.12 -30.86 7.81
C PRO A 194 -5.47 -29.39 8.09
N GLY A 195 -4.54 -28.69 8.73
CA GLY A 195 -4.69 -27.28 9.06
C GLY A 195 -4.75 -26.37 7.83
N ARG A 196 -5.18 -25.13 8.04
CA ARG A 196 -5.30 -24.11 6.97
C ARG A 196 -3.98 -23.87 6.24
N ILE A 197 -2.83 -24.01 6.92
CA ILE A 197 -1.51 -23.81 6.32
C ILE A 197 -1.18 -24.91 5.30
N ILE A 198 -1.25 -26.18 5.72
CA ILE A 198 -0.99 -27.32 4.83
C ILE A 198 -2.02 -27.39 3.69
N LYS A 199 -3.28 -27.10 3.97
CA LYS A 199 -4.31 -26.96 2.93
C LYS A 199 -3.95 -25.88 1.92
N GLY A 200 -3.49 -24.72 2.39
CA GLY A 200 -3.00 -23.64 1.53
C GLY A 200 -1.80 -24.05 0.67
N MET A 201 -0.85 -24.81 1.22
CA MET A 201 0.31 -25.32 0.46
C MET A 201 -0.13 -26.28 -0.64
N LYS A 202 -1.08 -27.17 -0.33
CA LYS A 202 -1.69 -28.07 -1.30
C LYS A 202 -2.39 -27.32 -2.44
N ASP A 203 -3.11 -26.25 -2.12
CA ASP A 203 -3.80 -25.41 -3.10
C ASP A 203 -2.82 -24.62 -3.98
N ALA A 204 -1.69 -24.16 -3.39
CA ALA A 204 -0.64 -23.43 -4.10
C ALA A 204 0.07 -24.27 -5.17
N LYS A 205 0.22 -25.58 -4.90
CA LYS A 205 1.00 -26.53 -5.73
C LYS A 205 2.44 -26.07 -6.02
N THR A 206 3.02 -25.27 -5.11
CA THR A 206 4.41 -24.82 -5.16
C THR A 206 4.96 -24.71 -3.74
N VAL A 207 6.29 -24.81 -3.60
CA VAL A 207 7.00 -24.76 -2.31
C VAL A 207 7.31 -23.33 -1.83
N ASN A 208 7.23 -22.33 -2.73
CA ASN A 208 7.57 -20.94 -2.43
C ASN A 208 6.43 -19.91 -2.68
N PRO A 209 5.18 -20.19 -2.29
CA PRO A 209 4.07 -19.27 -2.49
C PRO A 209 4.19 -18.00 -1.63
N VAL A 210 3.38 -17.01 -1.97
CA VAL A 210 3.07 -15.87 -1.09
C VAL A 210 1.77 -16.17 -0.36
N PHE A 211 1.85 -16.27 0.97
CA PHE A 211 0.69 -16.44 1.84
C PHE A 211 0.25 -15.09 2.37
N LEU A 212 -1.01 -14.74 2.11
CA LEU A 212 -1.68 -13.65 2.78
C LEU A 212 -2.52 -14.19 3.93
N LEU A 213 -2.14 -13.83 5.15
CA LEU A 213 -2.86 -14.11 6.38
C LEU A 213 -3.72 -12.89 6.73
N ASP A 214 -4.99 -12.96 6.34
CA ASP A 214 -5.93 -11.84 6.43
C ASP A 214 -6.59 -11.76 7.83
N GLU A 215 -6.88 -10.55 8.28
CA GLU A 215 -7.56 -10.26 9.56
C GLU A 215 -6.90 -10.89 10.82
N ILE A 216 -5.58 -10.74 10.96
CA ILE A 216 -4.84 -11.27 12.13
C ILE A 216 -5.26 -10.61 13.45
N ASP A 217 -5.80 -9.39 13.37
CA ASP A 217 -6.37 -8.62 14.47
C ASP A 217 -7.72 -9.13 14.97
N LYS A 218 -8.31 -10.11 14.28
CA LYS A 218 -9.61 -10.73 14.64
C LYS A 218 -9.47 -12.17 15.15
N MET A 219 -8.26 -12.60 15.47
CA MET A 219 -8.05 -13.85 16.19
C MET A 219 -8.43 -13.68 17.66
N SER A 220 -9.05 -14.70 18.24
CA SER A 220 -9.42 -14.69 19.66
C SER A 220 -8.87 -15.97 20.30
N SER A 221 -8.38 -15.86 21.52
CA SER A 221 -8.04 -17.03 22.33
C SER A 221 -9.29 -17.54 23.03
N ASP A 222 -9.57 -18.84 22.94
CA ASP A 222 -10.55 -19.53 23.79
C ASP A 222 -9.82 -20.36 24.87
N TYR A 223 -10.55 -20.89 25.84
CA TYR A 223 -10.01 -21.75 26.92
C TYR A 223 -9.26 -23.01 26.42
N LYS A 224 -9.41 -23.37 25.13
CA LYS A 224 -8.85 -24.59 24.52
C LYS A 224 -7.44 -24.41 23.93
N GLY A 225 -6.93 -23.18 23.83
CA GLY A 225 -5.61 -22.91 23.29
C GLY A 225 -5.46 -21.49 22.76
N ASP A 226 -4.22 -21.07 22.56
CA ASP A 226 -3.89 -19.78 21.98
C ASP A 226 -3.48 -19.94 20.50
N PRO A 227 -4.32 -19.54 19.54
CA PRO A 227 -3.97 -19.63 18.12
C PRO A 227 -2.76 -18.75 17.75
N ALA A 228 -2.43 -17.71 18.54
CA ALA A 228 -1.26 -16.88 18.29
C ALA A 228 0.04 -17.67 18.47
N SER A 229 0.09 -18.61 19.42
CA SER A 229 1.22 -19.51 19.64
C SER A 229 1.46 -20.43 18.44
N ALA A 230 0.40 -20.98 17.84
CA ALA A 230 0.49 -21.78 16.62
C ALA A 230 0.98 -20.94 15.42
N MET A 231 0.52 -19.68 15.34
CA MET A 231 0.96 -18.75 14.30
C MET A 231 2.42 -18.35 14.46
N LEU A 232 2.95 -18.27 15.68
CA LEU A 232 4.37 -17.99 15.91
C LEU A 232 5.25 -19.09 15.31
N GLU A 233 4.90 -20.36 15.46
CA GLU A 233 5.66 -21.46 14.84
C GLU A 233 5.68 -21.37 13.31
N VAL A 234 4.54 -21.01 12.71
CA VAL A 234 4.40 -20.84 11.25
C VAL A 234 5.22 -19.65 10.75
N LEU A 235 5.23 -18.56 11.51
CA LEU A 235 5.79 -17.28 11.08
C LEU A 235 7.26 -17.09 11.46
N ASP A 236 7.74 -17.78 12.50
CA ASP A 236 9.12 -17.69 12.98
C ASP A 236 10.09 -18.40 12.00
N PRO A 237 11.03 -17.67 11.37
CA PRO A 237 12.03 -18.24 10.48
C PRO A 237 12.91 -19.34 11.10
N GLU A 238 13.04 -19.37 12.43
CA GLU A 238 13.83 -20.38 13.13
C GLU A 238 13.08 -21.72 13.29
N GLN A 239 11.74 -21.67 13.33
CA GLN A 239 10.89 -22.84 13.61
C GLN A 239 10.18 -23.35 12.36
N ASN A 240 9.84 -22.46 11.42
CA ASN A 240 8.98 -22.78 10.29
C ASN A 240 9.57 -23.80 9.29
N ALA A 241 10.88 -24.05 9.33
CA ALA A 241 11.54 -25.09 8.54
C ALA A 241 11.16 -26.52 8.99
N LYS A 242 10.63 -26.67 10.20
CA LYS A 242 10.21 -27.95 10.79
C LYS A 242 8.76 -27.89 11.28
N PHE A 243 7.92 -27.09 10.63
CA PHE A 243 6.53 -26.92 11.02
C PHE A 243 5.81 -28.27 11.08
N SER A 244 5.14 -28.55 12.20
CA SER A 244 4.44 -29.82 12.40
C SER A 244 2.92 -29.63 12.38
N ASP A 245 2.27 -30.21 11.37
CA ASP A 245 0.81 -30.32 11.31
C ASP A 245 0.37 -31.65 11.94
N HIS A 246 -0.63 -31.61 12.82
CA HIS A 246 -1.12 -32.77 13.56
C HIS A 246 -1.73 -33.85 12.65
N TYR A 247 -2.19 -33.49 11.45
CA TYR A 247 -2.72 -34.46 10.50
C TYR A 247 -1.59 -35.14 9.71
N LEU A 248 -0.56 -34.37 9.34
CA LEU A 248 0.57 -34.87 8.58
C LEU A 248 1.55 -35.68 9.45
N GLU A 249 1.72 -35.28 10.71
CA GLU A 249 2.65 -35.86 11.70
C GLU A 249 4.12 -35.93 11.23
N GLU A 250 4.47 -35.20 10.17
CA GLU A 250 5.82 -35.07 9.63
C GLU A 250 6.21 -33.60 9.51
N PRO A 251 7.47 -33.22 9.79
CA PRO A 251 7.94 -31.85 9.61
C PRO A 251 7.82 -31.40 8.16
N TYR A 252 7.24 -30.22 7.95
CA TYR A 252 7.10 -29.58 6.65
C TYR A 252 7.88 -28.26 6.60
N ASP A 253 8.70 -28.09 5.57
CA ASP A 253 9.55 -26.90 5.41
C ASP A 253 8.77 -25.74 4.80
N LEU A 254 8.49 -24.71 5.62
CA LEU A 254 7.87 -23.45 5.20
C LEU A 254 8.87 -22.32 4.97
N SER A 255 10.18 -22.56 5.07
CA SER A 255 11.23 -21.53 5.04
C SER A 255 11.28 -20.72 3.73
N GLN A 256 10.72 -21.24 2.63
CA GLN A 256 10.64 -20.59 1.32
C GLN A 256 9.35 -19.81 1.07
N VAL A 257 8.35 -20.00 1.93
CA VAL A 257 7.04 -19.33 1.87
C VAL A 257 7.22 -17.88 2.32
N LEU A 258 6.67 -16.93 1.55
CA LEU A 258 6.65 -15.53 1.97
C LEU A 258 5.32 -15.26 2.67
N PHE A 259 5.35 -14.99 3.96
CA PHE A 259 4.15 -14.62 4.72
C PHE A 259 3.97 -13.10 4.75
N ILE A 260 2.75 -12.67 4.44
CA ILE A 260 2.28 -11.29 4.56
C ILE A 260 1.04 -11.34 5.42
N THR A 261 0.99 -10.54 6.49
CA THR A 261 -0.18 -10.43 7.36
C THR A 261 -0.92 -9.13 7.06
N THR A 262 -2.22 -9.08 7.38
CA THR A 262 -2.97 -7.83 7.37
C THR A 262 -3.73 -7.63 8.67
N ALA A 263 -3.79 -6.40 9.13
CA ALA A 263 -4.58 -5.98 10.29
C ALA A 263 -5.42 -4.75 9.92
N ASN A 264 -6.60 -4.61 10.51
CA ASN A 264 -7.33 -3.33 10.48
C ASN A 264 -6.93 -2.44 11.65
N TYR A 265 -6.77 -3.05 12.83
CA TYR A 265 -6.41 -2.39 14.07
C TYR A 265 -5.18 -3.05 14.68
N LEU A 266 -4.07 -2.32 14.78
CA LEU A 266 -2.79 -2.85 15.27
C LEU A 266 -2.81 -3.13 16.77
N GLU A 267 -3.64 -2.39 17.51
CA GLU A 267 -3.88 -2.56 18.94
C GLU A 267 -4.50 -3.91 19.30
N ASN A 268 -5.23 -4.52 18.37
CA ASN A 268 -5.89 -5.82 18.58
C ASN A 268 -5.00 -7.00 18.16
N VAL A 269 -3.83 -6.75 17.55
CA VAL A 269 -2.89 -7.82 17.18
C VAL A 269 -2.18 -8.31 18.44
N PRO A 270 -2.08 -9.64 18.67
CA PRO A 270 -1.37 -10.18 19.83
C PRO A 270 0.07 -9.65 19.90
N ALA A 271 0.47 -9.13 21.08
CA ALA A 271 1.79 -8.53 21.28
C ALA A 271 2.97 -9.43 20.83
N PRO A 272 2.98 -10.76 21.12
CA PRO A 272 4.07 -11.64 20.68
C PRO A 272 4.26 -11.68 19.15
N LEU A 273 3.16 -11.54 18.40
CA LEU A 273 3.20 -11.49 16.94
C LEU A 273 3.60 -10.08 16.46
N ARG A 274 3.06 -9.04 17.09
CA ARG A 274 3.30 -7.64 16.73
C ARG A 274 4.78 -7.27 16.82
N ASP A 275 5.48 -7.74 17.85
CA ASP A 275 6.89 -7.43 18.08
C ASP A 275 7.83 -8.04 17.02
N ARG A 276 7.35 -9.02 16.25
CA ARG A 276 8.08 -9.69 15.17
C ARG A 276 7.67 -9.20 13.78
N MET A 277 6.80 -8.20 13.70
CA MET A 277 6.28 -7.66 12.43
C MET A 277 7.02 -6.40 11.99
N GLU A 278 7.32 -6.34 10.70
CA GLU A 278 7.61 -5.09 10.00
C GLU A 278 6.27 -4.46 9.61
N ILE A 279 5.83 -3.46 10.35
CA ILE A 279 4.52 -2.83 10.16
C ILE A 279 4.60 -1.76 9.07
N VAL A 280 3.80 -1.92 8.02
CA VAL A 280 3.59 -0.93 6.98
C VAL A 280 2.15 -0.43 7.07
N GLU A 281 2.00 0.82 7.48
CA GLU A 281 0.70 1.47 7.66
C GLU A 281 0.19 2.08 6.37
N LEU A 282 -1.04 1.74 6.02
CA LEU A 282 -1.79 2.30 4.91
C LEU A 282 -2.75 3.35 5.43
N SER A 283 -2.54 4.59 4.99
CA SER A 283 -3.42 5.71 5.30
C SER A 283 -4.76 5.59 4.56
N SER A 284 -5.72 6.38 5.03
CA SER A 284 -6.92 6.69 4.26
C SER A 284 -6.56 7.41 2.96
N TYR A 285 -7.47 7.34 1.98
CA TYR A 285 -7.34 8.04 0.71
C TYR A 285 -8.07 9.38 0.73
N THR A 286 -7.44 10.39 0.14
CA THR A 286 -8.08 11.66 -0.23
C THR A 286 -9.14 11.46 -1.31
N GLU A 287 -10.06 12.43 -1.47
CA GLU A 287 -11.07 12.38 -2.56
C GLU A 287 -10.41 12.25 -3.94
N GLN A 288 -9.30 12.98 -4.16
CA GLN A 288 -8.53 12.94 -5.39
C GLN A 288 -7.93 11.55 -5.65
N GLU A 289 -7.35 10.92 -4.62
CA GLU A 289 -6.81 9.57 -4.73
C GLU A 289 -7.91 8.56 -5.01
N LYS A 290 -9.05 8.64 -4.31
CA LYS A 290 -10.21 7.76 -4.56
C LYS A 290 -10.71 7.89 -5.99
N PHE A 291 -10.79 9.11 -6.52
CA PHE A 291 -11.16 9.37 -7.91
C PHE A 291 -10.18 8.71 -8.89
N GLN A 292 -8.88 8.90 -8.71
CA GLN A 292 -7.86 8.28 -9.56
C GLN A 292 -7.87 6.75 -9.46
N ILE A 293 -8.08 6.19 -8.27
CA ILE A 293 -8.22 4.75 -8.04
C ILE A 293 -9.46 4.22 -8.78
N ALA A 294 -10.58 4.93 -8.69
CA ALA A 294 -11.82 4.56 -9.38
C ALA A 294 -11.64 4.53 -10.90
N ARG A 295 -11.07 5.59 -11.46
CA ARG A 295 -10.83 5.74 -12.90
C ARG A 295 -9.84 4.72 -13.45
N ARG A 296 -8.68 4.59 -12.82
CA ARG A 296 -7.57 3.78 -13.34
C ARG A 296 -7.77 2.29 -13.12
N HIS A 297 -8.35 1.90 -11.98
CA HIS A 297 -8.39 0.50 -11.55
C HIS A 297 -9.81 -0.03 -11.34
N LEU A 298 -10.66 0.62 -10.54
CA LEU A 298 -11.96 0.03 -10.16
C LEU A 298 -12.90 -0.14 -11.35
N LEU A 299 -13.02 0.86 -12.24
CA LEU A 299 -13.88 0.78 -13.42
C LEU A 299 -13.48 -0.39 -14.32
N LYS A 300 -12.21 -0.45 -14.71
CA LYS A 300 -11.68 -1.54 -15.55
C LYS A 300 -11.91 -2.91 -14.91
N LYS A 301 -11.64 -3.02 -13.61
CA LYS A 301 -11.84 -4.25 -12.84
C LYS A 301 -13.31 -4.68 -12.80
N GLN A 302 -14.23 -3.74 -12.57
CA GLN A 302 -15.66 -4.02 -12.50
C GLN A 302 -16.25 -4.37 -13.86
N LEU A 303 -15.85 -3.68 -14.94
CA LEU A 303 -16.27 -3.97 -16.31
C LEU A 303 -15.83 -5.39 -16.71
N LYS A 304 -14.56 -5.74 -16.47
CA LYS A 304 -14.04 -7.09 -16.74
C LYS A 304 -14.77 -8.16 -15.93
N ALA A 305 -15.04 -7.90 -14.65
CA ALA A 305 -15.75 -8.85 -13.79
C ALA A 305 -17.20 -9.11 -14.21
N HIS A 306 -17.87 -8.11 -14.82
CA HIS A 306 -19.24 -8.23 -15.31
C HIS A 306 -19.33 -8.53 -16.81
N GLY A 307 -18.21 -8.72 -17.50
CA GLY A 307 -18.17 -9.05 -18.93
C GLY A 307 -18.63 -7.91 -19.86
N MET A 308 -18.61 -6.66 -19.39
CA MET A 308 -19.07 -5.51 -20.15
C MET A 308 -17.91 -4.87 -20.92
N LYS A 309 -18.12 -4.52 -22.20
CA LYS A 309 -17.10 -3.84 -23.01
C LYS A 309 -17.00 -2.37 -22.61
N GLU A 310 -15.80 -1.78 -22.71
CA GLU A 310 -15.57 -0.36 -22.37
C GLU A 310 -16.43 0.60 -23.21
N ALA A 311 -16.76 0.24 -24.46
CA ALA A 311 -17.61 1.06 -25.32
C ALA A 311 -19.09 1.11 -24.87
N GLN A 312 -19.55 0.16 -24.04
CA GLN A 312 -20.95 0.04 -23.65
C GLN A 312 -21.29 0.84 -22.37
N PHE A 313 -20.28 1.32 -21.64
CA PHE A 313 -20.46 2.02 -20.38
C PHE A 313 -19.47 3.16 -20.25
N SER A 314 -19.98 4.36 -19.98
CA SER A 314 -19.13 5.47 -19.53
C SER A 314 -19.73 6.15 -18.32
N ILE A 315 -18.85 6.76 -17.52
CA ILE A 315 -19.22 7.59 -16.38
C ILE A 315 -18.41 8.88 -16.45
N THR A 316 -19.07 10.02 -16.25
CA THR A 316 -18.41 11.34 -16.20
C THR A 316 -17.58 11.49 -14.94
N ASP A 317 -16.54 12.33 -14.98
CA ASP A 317 -15.68 12.56 -13.81
C ASP A 317 -16.45 13.15 -12.62
N ASP A 318 -17.32 14.12 -12.87
CA ASP A 318 -18.17 14.74 -11.85
C ASP A 318 -19.09 13.73 -11.17
N ALA A 319 -19.61 12.74 -11.93
CA ALA A 319 -20.41 11.66 -11.36
C ALA A 319 -19.60 10.78 -10.40
N ILE A 320 -18.31 10.56 -10.64
CA ILE A 320 -17.44 9.81 -9.71
C ILE A 320 -17.23 10.61 -8.43
N TYR A 321 -16.93 11.91 -8.52
CA TYR A 321 -16.84 12.77 -7.34
C TYR A 321 -18.16 12.81 -6.57
N PHE A 322 -19.28 12.89 -7.28
CA PHE A 322 -20.60 12.87 -6.68
C PHE A 322 -20.85 11.59 -5.86
N ILE A 323 -20.42 10.41 -6.36
CA ILE A 323 -20.48 9.17 -5.58
C ILE A 323 -19.61 9.26 -4.32
N ILE A 324 -18.36 9.69 -4.48
CA ILE A 324 -17.38 9.79 -3.38
C ILE A 324 -17.95 10.69 -2.26
N GLN A 325 -18.48 11.85 -2.61
CA GLN A 325 -18.93 12.87 -1.65
C GLN A 325 -20.32 12.59 -1.06
N ARG A 326 -21.26 12.06 -1.85
CA ARG A 326 -22.69 11.98 -1.47
C ARG A 326 -23.18 10.57 -1.14
N TYR A 327 -22.44 9.53 -1.51
CA TYR A 327 -22.83 8.13 -1.31
C TYR A 327 -21.86 7.34 -0.45
N THR A 328 -20.64 7.83 -0.23
CA THR A 328 -19.63 7.13 0.58
C THR A 328 -19.18 7.97 1.78
N ARG A 329 -18.99 7.30 2.92
CA ARG A 329 -18.25 7.79 4.09
C ARG A 329 -17.34 6.65 4.55
N GLU A 330 -16.19 6.54 3.89
CA GLU A 330 -15.22 5.46 4.15
C GLU A 330 -13.78 5.99 4.00
N ALA A 331 -12.81 5.37 4.67
CA ALA A 331 -11.39 5.69 4.50
C ALA A 331 -10.81 5.12 3.19
N GLY A 332 -11.34 3.98 2.74
CA GLY A 332 -10.90 3.26 1.54
C GLY A 332 -11.79 3.51 0.33
N VAL A 333 -11.91 2.49 -0.53
CA VAL A 333 -12.73 2.54 -1.76
C VAL A 333 -13.67 1.33 -1.88
N ARG A 334 -14.02 0.69 -0.76
CA ARG A 334 -14.85 -0.53 -0.76
C ARG A 334 -16.28 -0.23 -1.17
N GLU A 335 -16.91 0.77 -0.56
CA GLU A 335 -18.26 1.21 -0.93
C GLU A 335 -18.27 1.87 -2.30
N LEU A 336 -17.27 2.69 -2.62
CA LEU A 336 -17.11 3.25 -3.97
C LEU A 336 -17.11 2.14 -5.04
N ASN A 337 -16.34 1.06 -4.82
CA ASN A 337 -16.31 -0.10 -5.70
C ASN A 337 -17.67 -0.82 -5.78
N ARG A 338 -18.45 -0.87 -4.68
CA ARG A 338 -19.81 -1.44 -4.69
C ARG A 338 -20.79 -0.60 -5.51
N PHE A 339 -20.73 0.73 -5.39
CA PHE A 339 -21.57 1.64 -6.17
C PHE A 339 -21.25 1.58 -7.65
N ILE A 340 -19.96 1.57 -8.02
CA ILE A 340 -19.54 1.37 -9.42
C ILE A 340 -20.09 0.05 -9.97
N GLY A 341 -19.95 -1.05 -9.22
CA GLY A 341 -20.51 -2.34 -9.63
C GLY A 341 -22.04 -2.33 -9.72
N ALA A 342 -22.73 -1.57 -8.87
CA ALA A 342 -24.19 -1.42 -8.93
C ALA A 342 -24.64 -0.64 -10.18
N LEU A 343 -23.92 0.43 -10.54
CA LEU A 343 -24.15 1.17 -11.78
C LEU A 343 -24.01 0.24 -12.98
N ILE A 344 -22.89 -0.47 -13.09
CA ILE A 344 -22.63 -1.40 -14.20
C ILE A 344 -23.72 -2.47 -14.31
N ARG A 345 -24.13 -3.10 -13.19
CA ARG A 345 -25.23 -4.08 -13.20
C ARG A 345 -26.55 -3.50 -13.69
N LYS A 346 -26.86 -2.26 -13.31
CA LYS A 346 -28.10 -1.60 -13.74
C LYS A 346 -28.03 -1.16 -15.19
N SER A 347 -26.88 -0.70 -15.67
CA SER A 347 -26.64 -0.42 -17.09
C SER A 347 -26.76 -1.68 -17.95
N ILE A 348 -26.26 -2.83 -17.49
CA ILE A 348 -26.45 -4.12 -18.17
C ILE A 348 -27.94 -4.46 -18.26
N LYS A 349 -28.70 -4.31 -17.17
CA LYS A 349 -30.15 -4.53 -17.16
C LYS A 349 -30.84 -3.62 -18.19
N GLU A 350 -30.46 -2.36 -18.26
CA GLU A 350 -31.04 -1.40 -19.20
C GLU A 350 -30.75 -1.80 -20.65
N ILE A 351 -29.49 -2.04 -21.01
CA ILE A 351 -29.08 -2.49 -22.35
C ILE A 351 -29.89 -3.73 -22.80
N LEU A 352 -30.10 -4.69 -21.90
CA LEU A 352 -30.86 -5.90 -22.22
C LEU A 352 -32.37 -5.65 -22.41
N LEU A 353 -32.96 -4.70 -21.68
CA LEU A 353 -34.40 -4.43 -21.72
C LEU A 353 -34.79 -3.41 -22.80
N THR A 354 -34.05 -2.32 -22.91
CA THR A 354 -34.34 -1.21 -23.83
C THR A 354 -33.59 -1.33 -25.15
N LYS A 355 -32.67 -2.29 -25.28
CA LYS A 355 -31.82 -2.53 -26.47
C LYS A 355 -30.98 -1.31 -26.88
N VAL A 356 -30.62 -0.46 -25.93
CA VAL A 356 -29.63 0.62 -26.14
C VAL A 356 -28.23 0.04 -26.27
N GLU A 357 -27.38 0.64 -27.12
CA GLU A 357 -26.03 0.12 -27.39
C GLU A 357 -25.03 0.45 -26.27
N ALA A 358 -25.17 1.62 -25.63
CA ALA A 358 -24.31 2.11 -24.57
C ALA A 358 -25.10 2.92 -23.53
N VAL A 359 -24.60 2.92 -22.29
CA VAL A 359 -25.16 3.70 -21.18
C VAL A 359 -24.13 4.70 -20.68
N HIS A 360 -24.55 5.96 -20.58
CA HIS A 360 -23.72 7.06 -20.11
C HIS A 360 -24.24 7.57 -18.77
N ILE A 361 -23.43 7.46 -17.71
CA ILE A 361 -23.77 7.92 -16.36
C ILE A 361 -23.21 9.33 -16.12
N SER A 362 -24.11 10.26 -15.77
CA SER A 362 -23.82 11.66 -15.43
C SER A 362 -24.41 12.01 -14.06
N VAL A 363 -24.08 13.18 -13.52
CA VAL A 363 -24.62 13.65 -12.22
C VAL A 363 -26.15 13.71 -12.24
N ASP A 364 -26.74 14.08 -13.37
CA ASP A 364 -28.19 14.25 -13.50
C ASP A 364 -28.97 12.92 -13.44
N ASN A 365 -28.39 11.83 -13.97
CA ASN A 365 -29.08 10.55 -14.06
C ASN A 365 -28.69 9.55 -12.98
N ILE A 366 -27.57 9.77 -12.27
CA ILE A 366 -27.02 8.79 -11.33
C ILE A 366 -28.01 8.36 -10.25
N GLU A 367 -28.85 9.28 -9.77
CA GLU A 367 -29.85 8.98 -8.74
C GLU A 367 -30.90 7.96 -9.22
N SER A 368 -31.23 7.97 -10.52
CA SER A 368 -32.16 6.98 -11.09
C SER A 368 -31.60 5.56 -11.02
N TYR A 369 -30.27 5.42 -11.06
CA TYR A 369 -29.59 4.14 -10.93
C TYR A 369 -29.40 3.75 -9.47
N ILE A 370 -28.75 4.57 -8.64
CA ILE A 370 -28.32 4.14 -7.28
C ILE A 370 -29.18 4.70 -6.14
N GLY A 371 -30.26 5.42 -6.46
CA GLY A 371 -31.15 6.05 -5.50
C GLY A 371 -30.65 7.43 -5.06
N LYS A 372 -31.40 8.08 -4.17
CA LYS A 372 -31.08 9.43 -3.66
C LYS A 372 -29.75 9.44 -2.89
N ALA A 373 -29.05 10.58 -2.95
CA ALA A 373 -27.88 10.86 -2.13
C ALA A 373 -28.13 10.55 -0.64
N ARG A 374 -27.16 9.91 0.01
CA ARG A 374 -27.26 9.50 1.42
C ARG A 374 -26.62 10.49 2.37
N PHE A 375 -25.62 11.22 1.89
CA PHE A 375 -24.83 12.12 2.69
C PHE A 375 -24.85 13.52 2.08
N THR A 376 -24.90 14.51 2.96
CA THR A 376 -24.54 15.88 2.64
C THR A 376 -23.03 16.03 2.74
N HIS A 377 -22.45 16.64 1.72
CA HIS A 377 -21.07 17.11 1.78
C HIS A 377 -21.09 18.43 2.55
N ASN A 378 -20.34 18.49 3.65
CA ASN A 378 -20.25 19.70 4.47
C ASN A 378 -19.40 20.69 3.69
N LEU A 379 -20.05 21.66 3.04
CA LEU A 379 -19.37 22.80 2.47
C LEU A 379 -18.99 23.74 3.61
N ALA A 380 -17.86 24.44 3.48
CA ALA A 380 -17.52 25.51 4.39
C ALA A 380 -18.64 26.55 4.38
N ASP A 381 -19.05 27.03 5.55
CA ASP A 381 -20.04 28.09 5.65
C ASP A 381 -19.52 29.33 4.91
N GLU A 382 -20.27 29.80 3.91
CA GLU A 382 -19.87 30.95 3.09
C GLU A 382 -19.91 32.27 3.86
N LYS A 383 -20.53 32.29 5.05
CA LYS A 383 -20.71 33.48 5.88
C LYS A 383 -20.17 33.24 7.28
N GLU A 384 -19.40 34.20 7.78
CA GLU A 384 -18.96 34.22 9.16
C GLU A 384 -20.17 34.28 10.09
N GLN A 385 -20.22 33.38 11.08
CA GLN A 385 -21.28 33.30 12.07
C GLN A 385 -20.70 33.49 13.47
N ILE A 386 -21.30 34.40 14.24
CA ILE A 386 -20.92 34.60 15.65
C ILE A 386 -21.35 33.38 16.45
N GLY A 387 -20.42 32.82 17.21
CA GLY A 387 -20.67 31.62 18.03
C GLY A 387 -20.51 30.30 17.29
N VAL A 388 -20.02 30.30 16.05
CA VAL A 388 -19.69 29.07 15.33
C VAL A 388 -18.21 29.09 14.95
N ALA A 389 -17.50 28.00 15.24
CA ALA A 389 -16.11 27.81 14.85
C ALA A 389 -15.93 26.48 14.14
N THR A 390 -15.37 26.48 12.93
CA THR A 390 -15.09 25.25 12.19
C THR A 390 -13.85 24.55 12.76
N GLY A 391 -14.04 23.39 13.37
CA GLY A 391 -12.97 22.50 13.82
C GLY A 391 -12.60 21.47 12.76
N LEU A 392 -11.34 21.06 12.74
CA LEU A 392 -10.88 19.90 11.97
C LEU A 392 -10.92 18.66 12.87
N ALA A 393 -11.64 17.63 12.43
CA ALA A 393 -11.75 16.35 13.11
C ALA A 393 -11.03 15.26 12.32
N TYR A 394 -10.39 14.33 13.02
CA TYR A 394 -9.88 13.11 12.42
C TYR A 394 -10.87 11.99 12.69
N THR A 395 -11.63 11.62 11.66
CA THR A 395 -12.65 10.58 11.75
C THR A 395 -12.10 9.25 11.25
N ALA A 396 -12.78 8.15 11.56
CA ALA A 396 -12.44 6.82 11.04
C ALA A 396 -12.41 6.71 9.50
N PHE A 397 -12.95 7.71 8.80
CA PHE A 397 -13.07 7.76 7.34
C PHE A 397 -12.21 8.85 6.68
N GLY A 398 -11.42 9.58 7.47
CA GLY A 398 -10.57 10.68 7.02
C GLY A 398 -10.77 11.96 7.84
N GLY A 399 -10.07 13.03 7.44
CA GLY A 399 -10.31 14.36 8.00
C GLY A 399 -11.69 14.88 7.61
N ASP A 400 -12.40 15.49 8.55
CA ASP A 400 -13.70 16.13 8.36
C ASP A 400 -13.70 17.52 9.03
N THR A 401 -14.60 18.39 8.60
CA THR A 401 -14.86 19.69 9.23
C THR A 401 -16.13 19.61 10.06
N LEU A 402 -16.03 19.95 11.33
CA LEU A 402 -17.16 19.97 12.27
C LEU A 402 -17.39 21.40 12.78
N PRO A 403 -18.59 21.97 12.62
CA PRO A 403 -18.92 23.25 13.24
C PRO A 403 -19.09 23.06 14.75
N VAL A 404 -18.29 23.74 15.56
CA VAL A 404 -18.49 23.84 17.01
C VAL A 404 -19.33 25.08 17.27
N GLU A 405 -20.51 24.88 17.82
CA GLU A 405 -21.48 25.94 18.06
C GLU A 405 -21.53 26.29 19.55
N VAL A 406 -21.58 27.57 19.85
CA VAL A 406 -21.64 28.11 21.20
C VAL A 406 -22.73 29.17 21.27
N THR A 407 -23.60 29.04 22.26
CA THR A 407 -24.56 30.07 22.61
C THR A 407 -24.53 30.33 24.11
N TYR A 408 -25.02 31.50 24.51
CA TYR A 408 -25.21 31.82 25.93
C TYR A 408 -26.59 32.45 26.14
N TYR A 409 -27.16 32.20 27.31
CA TYR A 409 -28.47 32.71 27.72
C TYR A 409 -28.49 32.95 29.23
N LYS A 410 -29.43 33.77 29.71
CA LYS A 410 -29.53 34.12 31.14
C LYS A 410 -29.61 32.86 32.00
N GLY A 411 -28.76 32.78 33.02
CA GLY A 411 -28.52 31.59 33.82
C GLY A 411 -27.65 31.88 35.04
N ASN A 412 -26.97 30.84 35.55
CA ASN A 412 -26.18 30.88 36.78
C ASN A 412 -24.70 30.54 36.55
N GLY A 413 -24.17 30.72 35.32
CA GLY A 413 -22.76 30.49 35.01
C GLY A 413 -22.38 29.05 34.69
N LYS A 414 -23.34 28.18 34.37
CA LYS A 414 -23.10 26.76 34.06
C LYS A 414 -22.63 26.55 32.62
N LEU A 415 -21.84 25.50 32.42
CA LEU A 415 -21.43 25.02 31.10
C LEU A 415 -22.23 23.76 30.75
N VAL A 416 -23.04 23.83 29.71
CA VAL A 416 -23.81 22.71 29.15
C VAL A 416 -23.12 22.23 27.88
N LEU A 417 -22.88 20.93 27.79
CA LEU A 417 -22.16 20.31 26.69
C LEU A 417 -23.07 19.27 26.01
N THR A 418 -23.31 19.38 24.70
CA THR A 418 -24.10 18.42 23.91
C THR A 418 -23.32 17.90 22.71
N GLY A 419 -23.65 16.67 22.27
CA GLY A 419 -22.96 16.03 21.14
C GLY A 419 -22.20 14.73 21.45
N LYS A 420 -22.59 14.00 22.51
CA LYS A 420 -21.92 12.77 22.98
C LYS A 420 -20.42 12.92 23.19
N LEU A 421 -20.01 14.02 23.81
CA LEU A 421 -18.61 14.29 24.12
C LEU A 421 -18.08 13.30 25.18
N GLY A 422 -16.90 12.72 24.91
CA GLY A 422 -16.13 11.95 25.87
C GLY A 422 -15.56 12.81 27.00
N ASP A 423 -15.06 12.19 28.07
CA ASP A 423 -14.64 12.92 29.27
C ASP A 423 -13.45 13.86 29.03
N VAL A 424 -12.50 13.47 28.17
CA VAL A 424 -11.37 14.33 27.75
C VAL A 424 -11.86 15.62 27.09
N MET A 425 -12.90 15.55 26.27
CA MET A 425 -13.47 16.74 25.62
C MET A 425 -14.23 17.63 26.59
N LYS A 426 -14.88 17.06 27.62
CA LYS A 426 -15.53 17.84 28.67
C LYS A 426 -14.51 18.64 29.48
N GLU A 427 -13.38 18.03 29.82
CA GLU A 427 -12.26 18.70 30.49
C GLU A 427 -11.68 19.82 29.62
N SER A 428 -11.49 19.56 28.33
CA SER A 428 -11.03 20.56 27.36
C SER A 428 -11.96 21.78 27.30
N ALA A 429 -13.28 21.57 27.23
CA ALA A 429 -14.26 22.65 27.20
C ALA A 429 -14.27 23.48 28.50
N GLN A 430 -14.13 22.83 29.66
CA GLN A 430 -14.01 23.53 30.95
C GLN A 430 -12.73 24.36 31.03
N THR A 431 -11.62 23.83 30.49
CA THR A 431 -10.34 24.54 30.41
C THR A 431 -10.44 25.76 29.52
N ALA A 432 -11.09 25.64 28.35
CA ALA A 432 -11.32 26.76 27.45
C ALA A 432 -12.14 27.88 28.11
N LEU A 433 -13.24 27.52 28.80
CA LEU A 433 -14.05 28.51 29.54
C LEU A 433 -13.23 29.20 30.65
N SER A 434 -12.42 28.42 31.39
CA SER A 434 -11.56 28.96 32.46
C SER A 434 -10.51 29.92 31.91
N PHE A 435 -9.92 29.60 30.76
CA PHE A 435 -8.97 30.47 30.07
C PHE A 435 -9.61 31.79 29.66
N VAL A 436 -10.78 31.75 29.02
CA VAL A 436 -11.52 32.96 28.60
C VAL A 436 -11.87 33.83 29.82
N LYS A 437 -12.37 33.23 30.91
CA LYS A 437 -12.64 33.94 32.17
C LYS A 437 -11.38 34.63 32.72
N SER A 438 -10.24 33.94 32.73
CA SER A 438 -8.97 34.50 33.24
C SER A 438 -8.42 35.68 32.42
N LYS A 439 -8.85 35.80 31.15
CA LYS A 439 -8.41 36.83 30.19
C LYS A 439 -9.53 37.79 29.81
N ALA A 440 -10.66 37.79 30.52
CA ALA A 440 -11.84 38.60 30.19
C ALA A 440 -11.52 40.09 29.94
N LYS A 441 -10.72 40.71 30.83
CA LYS A 441 -10.26 42.10 30.66
C LYS A 441 -9.43 42.34 29.40
N ALA A 442 -8.62 41.38 28.99
CA ALA A 442 -7.78 41.48 27.80
C ALA A 442 -8.59 41.30 26.50
N PHE A 443 -9.70 40.58 26.56
CA PHE A 443 -10.63 40.38 25.45
C PHE A 443 -11.81 41.37 25.45
N GLU A 444 -11.80 42.36 26.34
CA GLU A 444 -12.87 43.37 26.48
C GLU A 444 -14.26 42.74 26.77
N ILE A 445 -14.29 41.60 27.47
CA ILE A 445 -15.51 40.90 27.86
C ILE A 445 -15.91 41.33 29.27
N ASN A 446 -17.19 41.67 29.46
CA ASN A 446 -17.73 41.97 30.79
C ASN A 446 -17.70 40.73 31.69
N GLU A 447 -17.02 40.82 32.84
CA GLU A 447 -16.87 39.72 33.80
C GLU A 447 -18.21 39.25 34.39
N ASP A 448 -19.20 40.15 34.52
CA ASP A 448 -20.53 39.81 35.05
C ASP A 448 -21.29 38.85 34.12
N LEU A 449 -20.94 38.83 32.82
CA LEU A 449 -21.56 37.95 31.83
C LEU A 449 -21.41 36.48 32.21
N PHE A 450 -20.28 36.10 32.83
CA PHE A 450 -19.99 34.71 33.18
C PHE A 450 -20.78 34.19 34.39
N ASN A 451 -21.29 35.07 35.24
CA ASN A 451 -22.06 34.72 36.43
C ASN A 451 -23.57 34.79 36.17
N GLN A 452 -23.99 35.63 35.21
CA GLN A 452 -25.40 35.87 34.88
C GLN A 452 -25.92 35.05 33.69
N ASN A 453 -25.04 34.32 33.00
CA ASN A 453 -25.42 33.52 31.83
C ASN A 453 -24.86 32.11 31.89
N ASP A 454 -25.64 31.14 31.44
CA ASP A 454 -25.18 29.80 31.14
C ASP A 454 -24.66 29.74 29.70
N PHE A 455 -23.66 28.90 29.47
CA PHE A 455 -23.03 28.69 28.17
C PHE A 455 -23.35 27.28 27.69
N HIS A 456 -23.80 27.16 26.46
CA HIS A 456 -24.09 25.89 25.83
C HIS A 456 -23.18 25.72 24.62
N VAL A 457 -22.32 24.70 24.69
CA VAL A 457 -21.46 24.28 23.58
C VAL A 457 -22.03 23.00 22.97
N HIS A 458 -22.29 23.04 21.67
CA HIS A 458 -22.66 21.89 20.88
C HIS A 458 -21.52 21.50 19.94
N VAL A 459 -21.15 20.23 19.96
CA VAL A 459 -20.20 19.64 19.01
C VAL A 459 -20.91 18.50 18.29
N PRO A 460 -21.15 18.59 16.97
CA PRO A 460 -21.75 17.51 16.20
C PRO A 460 -20.95 16.21 16.30
N GLU A 461 -21.64 15.06 16.25
CA GLU A 461 -20.98 13.75 16.24
C GLU A 461 -20.10 13.62 14.98
N GLY A 462 -18.80 13.43 15.18
CA GLY A 462 -17.87 13.26 14.06
C GLY A 462 -16.45 12.85 14.44
N ALA A 463 -16.01 13.07 15.68
CA ALA A 463 -14.69 12.68 16.18
C ALA A 463 -14.77 11.52 17.18
#